data_AF-A0A1V9XD14-F1
#
_entry.id   AF-A0A1V9XD14-F1
#
_cell.length_a   1.000
_cell.length_b   1.000
_cell.length_c   1.000
_cell.angle_alpha   90.00
_cell.angle_beta   90.00
_cell.angle_gamma   90.00
#
_symmetry.space_group_name_H-M   'P 1'
#
loop_
_entity.id
_entity.type
_entity.pdbx_description
1 polymer ?
#
loop_
_entity_poly.entity_id
_entity_poly.type
_entity_poly.pdbx_seq_one_letter_code
_entity_poly.pdbx_strand_id
1 'polypeptide(L)'
;MVGRTESPPPPPPKPTRLTKTELETVGRETLLLRYAECEEYIRFLEATAGASGAAEERQRIKNQLLEVTRRENQLVMKLTIKEQQLQELQSEVESLRARQIPQNSAQLRATLLDPAVNMLFEKMRQELDQTKAKLDETQNELSAWKFTPDSNTGKRLMAKCRLLYQENEELGRMVASGRLAKLEGDLALHRSFAHEMKSSQQEQDEFLLELDEEVEGMQSTIYFLQQELREAKETIARLQGSPSAQMKSRKSPTNSQAEDVDSPSSPKVTLSANRISCHYTHDRCCHDLVAV
;
A
#
# COMPACT_ATOMS: atom_id res chain seq x y z
N MET A 1 32.04 51.82 71.94
CA MET A 1 32.70 50.57 72.41
C MET A 1 31.81 49.42 71.98
N VAL A 2 32.26 48.33 71.35
CA VAL A 2 33.64 47.81 71.19
C VAL A 2 33.88 47.51 69.71
N GLY A 3 35.04 47.89 69.16
CA GLY A 3 35.43 47.48 67.81
C GLY A 3 35.88 46.03 67.80
N ARG A 4 35.30 45.20 66.93
CA ARG A 4 35.85 43.86 66.65
C ARG A 4 37.10 44.02 65.80
N THR A 5 38.26 43.76 66.41
CA THR A 5 39.52 43.54 65.70
C THR A 5 39.48 42.16 65.04
N GLU A 6 38.84 42.06 63.87
CA GLU A 6 38.98 40.88 63.02
C GLU A 6 40.38 40.92 62.40
N SER A 7 41.27 40.05 62.92
CA SER A 7 42.56 39.79 62.31
C SER A 7 42.33 39.32 60.86
N PRO A 8 43.11 39.81 59.87
CA PRO A 8 43.06 39.23 58.54
C PRO A 8 43.37 37.71 58.63
N PRO A 9 42.73 36.88 57.80
CA PRO A 9 43.01 35.45 57.78
C PRO A 9 44.49 35.23 57.41
N PRO A 10 45.15 34.22 57.99
CA PRO A 10 46.56 33.93 57.70
C PRO A 10 46.75 33.66 56.20
N PRO A 11 47.89 34.06 55.63
CA PRO A 11 48.16 33.85 54.21
C PRO A 11 48.16 32.35 53.88
N PRO A 12 47.65 31.92 52.71
CA PRO A 12 47.54 30.52 52.38
C PRO A 12 48.93 29.85 52.38
N PRO A 13 49.05 28.61 52.92
CA PRO A 13 50.31 27.88 52.92
C PRO A 13 50.86 27.75 51.50
N LYS A 14 52.19 27.86 51.36
CA LYS A 14 52.86 27.82 50.05
C LYS A 14 53.21 26.38 49.69
N PRO A 15 53.08 25.95 48.41
CA PRO A 15 53.49 24.62 47.99
C PRO A 15 55.03 24.48 48.08
N THR A 16 55.50 23.75 49.08
CA THR A 16 56.90 23.39 49.25
C THR A 16 57.18 22.02 48.62
N ARG A 17 58.16 21.96 47.71
CA ARG A 17 58.56 20.74 47.02
C ARG A 17 60.08 20.65 47.00
N LEU A 18 60.63 19.71 47.76
CA LEU A 18 62.07 19.44 47.80
C LEU A 18 62.51 18.67 46.54
N THR A 19 63.65 19.02 45.98
CA THR A 19 64.33 18.23 44.95
C THR A 19 65.14 17.11 45.60
N LYS A 20 65.44 16.04 44.83
CA LYS A 20 66.10 14.84 45.37
C LYS A 20 67.45 15.14 46.05
N THR A 21 68.22 16.07 45.50
CA THR A 21 69.53 16.52 46.02
C THR A 21 69.44 17.29 47.34
N GLU A 22 68.33 17.99 47.59
CA GLU A 22 68.08 18.69 48.85
C GLU A 22 67.63 17.72 49.95
N LEU A 23 67.00 16.61 49.57
CA LEU A 23 66.57 15.57 50.53
C LEU A 23 67.75 14.80 51.15
N GLU A 24 68.85 14.67 50.41
CA GLU A 24 70.06 13.93 50.81
C GLU A 24 71.04 14.76 51.67
N THR A 25 70.87 16.09 51.72
CA THR A 25 71.80 17.04 52.36
C THR A 25 71.22 17.79 53.57
N VAL A 26 69.92 17.67 53.83
CA VAL A 26 69.21 18.44 54.85
C VAL A 26 69.00 17.65 56.15
N GLY A 27 69.19 18.32 57.29
CA GLY A 27 69.07 17.71 58.63
C GLY A 27 67.65 17.25 58.98
N ARG A 28 67.56 16.23 59.85
CA ARG A 28 66.29 15.57 60.25
C ARG A 28 65.22 16.56 60.76
N GLU A 29 65.60 17.56 61.55
CA GLU A 29 64.66 18.55 62.09
C GLU A 29 64.05 19.42 60.99
N THR A 30 64.86 19.84 60.02
CA THR A 30 64.41 20.64 58.88
C THR A 30 63.49 19.82 57.96
N LEU A 31 63.77 18.53 57.77
CA LEU A 31 62.87 17.62 57.04
C LEU A 31 61.50 17.47 57.75
N LEU A 32 61.49 17.34 59.07
CA LEU A 32 60.24 17.28 59.85
C LEU A 32 59.43 18.57 59.73
N LEU A 33 60.10 19.73 59.76
CA LEU A 33 59.45 21.04 59.60
C LEU A 33 58.86 21.20 58.19
N ARG A 34 59.60 20.80 57.14
CA ARG A 34 59.07 20.80 55.76
C ARG A 34 57.93 19.80 55.56
N TYR A 35 57.98 18.62 56.19
CA TYR A 35 56.88 17.67 56.15
C TYR A 35 55.61 18.25 56.80
N ALA A 36 55.75 18.96 57.93
CA ALA A 36 54.64 19.66 58.57
C ALA A 36 54.06 20.78 57.68
N GLU A 37 54.90 21.58 57.00
CA GLU A 37 54.43 22.56 56.01
C GLU A 37 53.62 21.90 54.87
N CYS A 38 54.09 20.76 54.35
CA CYS A 38 53.37 20.00 53.32
C CYS A 38 52.04 19.44 53.82
N GLU A 39 52.00 18.90 55.04
CA GLU A 39 50.78 18.42 55.70
C GLU A 39 49.74 19.54 55.90
N GLU A 40 50.17 20.73 56.33
CA GLU A 40 49.26 21.88 56.43
C GLU A 40 48.76 22.36 55.05
N TYR A 41 49.61 22.33 54.02
CA TYR A 41 49.19 22.64 52.66
C TYR A 41 48.19 21.61 52.10
N ILE A 42 48.39 20.32 52.38
CA ILE A 42 47.45 19.25 52.00
C ILE A 42 46.12 19.45 52.72
N ARG A 43 46.12 19.65 54.05
CA ARG A 43 44.89 19.92 54.81
C ARG A 43 44.17 21.18 54.35
N PHE A 44 44.90 22.23 53.97
CA PHE A 44 44.33 23.43 53.37
C PHE A 44 43.68 23.16 52.00
N LEU A 45 44.32 22.37 51.14
CA LEU A 45 43.74 21.96 49.85
C LEU A 45 42.52 21.03 50.03
N GLU A 46 42.56 20.10 50.99
CA GLU A 46 41.43 19.23 51.33
C GLU A 46 40.25 20.02 51.90
N ALA A 47 40.52 20.99 52.79
CA ALA A 47 39.51 21.92 53.29
C ALA A 47 38.96 22.85 52.20
N THR A 48 39.77 23.19 51.18
CA THR A 48 39.36 24.03 50.05
C THR A 48 38.60 23.24 48.98
N ALA A 49 38.96 21.97 48.73
CA ALA A 49 38.27 21.08 47.80
C ALA A 49 36.97 20.50 48.40
N GLY A 50 36.99 20.25 49.71
CA GLY A 50 35.83 19.97 50.55
C GLY A 50 35.06 21.23 50.97
N ALA A 51 35.47 22.42 50.52
CA ALA A 51 34.76 23.66 50.85
C ALA A 51 33.33 23.58 50.34
N SER A 52 32.39 23.81 51.28
CA SER A 52 30.96 23.57 51.09
C SER A 52 30.43 24.19 49.79
N GLY A 53 30.90 25.38 49.41
CA GLY A 53 30.48 26.08 48.18
C GLY A 53 30.51 25.24 46.89
N ALA A 54 31.53 24.40 46.66
CA ALA A 54 31.57 23.57 45.46
C ALA A 54 30.60 22.37 45.51
N ALA A 55 30.35 21.82 46.71
CA ALA A 55 29.36 20.76 46.92
C ALA A 55 27.93 21.30 46.90
N GLU A 56 27.69 22.44 47.55
CA GLU A 56 26.44 23.20 47.54
C GLU A 56 26.07 23.64 46.13
N GLU A 57 26.99 24.18 45.34
CA GLU A 57 26.69 24.62 43.97
C GLU A 57 26.35 23.42 43.07
N ARG A 58 27.09 22.30 43.22
CA ARG A 58 26.71 21.03 42.57
C ARG A 58 25.32 20.54 43.02
N GLN A 59 24.93 20.77 44.27
CA GLN A 59 23.60 20.40 44.77
C GLN A 59 22.50 21.37 44.29
N ARG A 60 22.79 22.68 44.18
CA ARG A 60 21.89 23.68 43.59
C ARG A 60 21.61 23.37 42.12
N ILE A 61 22.64 23.09 41.33
CA ILE A 61 22.50 22.69 39.92
C ILE A 61 21.67 21.40 39.79
N LYS A 62 21.89 20.40 40.66
CA LYS A 62 21.06 19.18 40.71
C LYS A 62 19.59 19.48 41.03
N ASN A 63 19.33 20.34 42.03
CA ASN A 63 17.97 20.72 42.41
C ASN A 63 17.28 21.49 41.25
N GLN A 64 17.97 22.44 40.62
CA GLN A 64 17.48 23.16 39.44
C GLN A 64 17.18 22.22 38.27
N LEU A 65 18.06 21.25 38.00
CA LEU A 65 17.83 20.24 36.95
C LEU A 65 16.57 19.41 37.24
N LEU A 66 16.39 18.95 38.49
CA LEU A 66 15.18 18.22 38.90
C LEU A 66 13.91 19.08 38.78
N GLU A 67 13.97 20.36 39.13
CA GLU A 67 12.84 21.30 38.96
C GLU A 67 12.50 21.54 37.49
N VAL A 68 13.51 21.71 36.63
CA VAL A 68 13.35 21.88 35.17
C VAL A 68 12.75 20.61 34.56
N THR A 69 13.32 19.43 34.83
CA THR A 69 12.78 18.14 34.35
C THR A 69 11.36 17.90 34.87
N ARG A 70 11.03 18.27 36.12
CA ARG A 70 9.66 18.17 36.64
C ARG A 70 8.70 19.09 35.89
N ARG A 71 9.13 20.31 35.58
CA ARG A 71 8.35 21.29 34.80
C ARG A 71 8.16 20.85 33.36
N GLU A 72 9.20 20.31 32.73
CA GLU A 72 9.19 19.72 31.40
C GLU A 72 8.19 18.56 31.31
N ASN A 73 8.28 17.58 32.21
CA ASN A 73 7.34 16.45 32.27
C ASN A 73 5.87 16.91 32.44
N GLN A 74 5.62 17.96 33.23
CA GLN A 74 4.28 18.55 33.36
C GLN A 74 3.80 19.25 32.08
N LEU A 75 4.71 19.86 31.29
CA LEU A 75 4.39 20.48 30.01
C LEU A 75 4.14 19.42 28.93
N VAL A 76 4.96 18.35 28.87
CA VAL A 76 4.76 17.21 27.97
C VAL A 76 3.40 16.56 28.23
N MET A 77 3.06 16.23 29.48
CA MET A 77 1.75 15.65 29.82
C MET A 77 0.58 16.57 29.39
N LYS A 78 0.70 17.89 29.58
CA LYS A 78 -0.31 18.85 29.13
C LYS A 78 -0.40 18.95 27.60
N LEU A 79 0.73 18.85 26.91
CA LEU A 79 0.80 18.83 25.45
C LEU A 79 0.11 17.58 24.91
N THR A 80 0.41 16.39 25.42
CA THR A 80 -0.23 15.13 25.02
C THR A 80 -1.75 15.15 25.23
N ILE A 81 -2.23 15.70 26.35
CA ILE A 81 -3.67 15.89 26.58
C ILE A 81 -4.28 16.85 25.54
N LYS A 82 -3.56 17.89 25.14
CA LYS A 82 -4.02 18.84 24.11
C LYS A 82 -3.99 18.24 22.71
N GLU A 83 -2.99 17.43 22.39
CA GLU A 83 -2.89 16.67 21.13
C GLU A 83 -4.04 15.65 21.02
N GLN A 84 -4.33 14.92 22.10
CA GLN A 84 -5.49 14.02 22.15
C GLN A 84 -6.81 14.78 21.97
N GLN A 85 -7.01 15.91 22.65
CA GLN A 85 -8.21 16.76 22.46
C GLN A 85 -8.34 17.28 21.02
N LEU A 86 -7.22 17.59 20.35
CA LEU A 86 -7.24 17.99 18.95
C LEU A 86 -7.60 16.82 18.02
N GLN A 87 -7.11 15.60 18.29
CA GLN A 87 -7.48 14.39 17.53
C GLN A 87 -8.96 14.03 17.72
N GLU A 88 -9.47 14.12 18.95
CA GLU A 88 -10.89 13.92 19.25
C GLU A 88 -11.77 14.91 18.46
N LEU A 89 -11.45 16.22 18.51
CA LEU A 89 -12.14 17.26 17.72
C LEU A 89 -11.99 17.07 16.20
N GLN A 90 -10.84 16.60 15.72
CA GLN A 90 -10.66 16.26 14.31
C GLN A 90 -11.58 15.10 13.90
N SER A 91 -11.66 14.03 14.70
CA SER A 91 -12.56 12.91 14.44
C SER A 91 -14.04 13.32 14.49
N GLU A 92 -14.41 14.26 15.37
CA GLU A 92 -15.77 14.81 15.42
C GLU A 92 -16.07 15.63 14.16
N VAL A 93 -15.14 16.49 13.72
CA VAL A 93 -15.26 17.26 12.48
C VAL A 93 -15.34 16.33 11.25
N GLU A 94 -14.59 15.24 11.21
CA GLU A 94 -14.66 14.25 10.13
C GLU A 94 -15.99 13.48 10.13
N SER A 95 -16.49 13.07 11.30
CA SER A 95 -17.81 12.46 11.48
C SER A 95 -18.94 13.42 11.06
N LEU A 96 -18.86 14.69 11.46
CA LEU A 96 -19.80 15.73 11.06
C LEU A 96 -19.70 16.05 9.55
N ARG A 97 -18.50 16.04 8.95
CA ARG A 97 -18.32 16.15 7.50
C ARG A 97 -18.91 14.96 6.76
N ALA A 98 -18.71 13.73 7.23
CA ALA A 98 -19.32 12.54 6.65
C ALA A 98 -20.86 12.58 6.73
N ARG A 99 -21.43 13.21 7.76
CA ARG A 99 -22.88 13.50 7.87
C ARG A 99 -23.35 14.68 7.00
N GLN A 100 -22.55 15.73 6.86
CA GLN A 100 -22.87 16.94 6.08
C GLN A 100 -22.57 16.84 4.59
N ILE A 101 -21.80 15.83 4.16
CA ILE A 101 -21.55 15.51 2.75
C ILE A 101 -22.36 14.26 2.38
N PRO A 102 -23.68 14.36 2.13
CA PRO A 102 -24.31 13.46 1.18
C PRO A 102 -23.54 13.51 -0.13
N GLN A 103 -23.05 12.36 -0.59
CA GLN A 103 -22.36 12.24 -1.89
C GLN A 103 -23.29 12.51 -3.09
N ASN A 104 -24.54 12.92 -2.85
CA ASN A 104 -25.48 13.40 -3.86
C ASN A 104 -26.04 14.77 -3.46
N SER A 105 -25.67 15.81 -4.22
CA SER A 105 -26.25 17.16 -4.09
C SER A 105 -27.76 17.19 -4.31
N ALA A 106 -28.33 16.14 -4.91
CA ALA A 106 -29.78 15.93 -5.04
C ALA A 106 -30.46 15.59 -3.70
N GLN A 107 -29.85 14.73 -2.86
CA GLN A 107 -30.41 14.36 -1.56
C GLN A 107 -30.36 15.52 -0.55
N LEU A 108 -29.29 16.32 -0.59
CA LEU A 108 -29.16 17.53 0.23
C LEU A 108 -30.23 18.57 -0.16
N ARG A 109 -30.51 18.74 -1.46
CA ARG A 109 -31.63 19.57 -1.94
C ARG A 109 -33.00 19.03 -1.53
N ALA A 110 -33.21 17.71 -1.60
CA ALA A 110 -34.45 17.06 -1.20
C ALA A 110 -34.71 17.05 0.33
N THR A 111 -33.69 17.31 1.15
CA THR A 111 -33.83 17.47 2.61
C THR A 111 -33.94 18.94 3.05
N LEU A 112 -33.45 19.88 2.23
CA LEU A 112 -33.56 21.32 2.48
C LEU A 112 -34.81 21.98 1.87
N LEU A 113 -35.41 21.34 0.87
CA LEU A 113 -36.76 21.67 0.39
C LEU A 113 -37.76 20.77 1.11
N ASP A 114 -38.91 21.32 1.52
CA ASP A 114 -40.03 20.51 2.00
C ASP A 114 -40.41 19.49 0.90
N PRO A 115 -40.40 18.17 1.18
CA PRO A 115 -40.77 17.14 0.22
C PRO A 115 -42.14 17.36 -0.43
N ALA A 116 -43.11 17.94 0.29
CA ALA A 116 -44.41 18.28 -0.26
C ALA A 116 -44.34 19.40 -1.31
N VAL A 117 -43.50 20.41 -1.05
CA VAL A 117 -43.25 21.54 -1.97
C VAL A 117 -42.46 21.07 -3.20
N ASN A 118 -41.46 20.20 -3.05
CA ASN A 118 -40.73 19.63 -4.20
C ASN A 118 -41.66 18.81 -5.11
N MET A 119 -42.50 17.94 -4.53
CA MET A 119 -43.49 17.18 -5.30
C MET A 119 -44.50 18.09 -6.02
N LEU A 120 -44.90 19.21 -5.42
CA LEU A 120 -45.76 20.20 -6.07
C LEU A 120 -45.08 20.85 -7.27
N PHE A 121 -43.81 21.28 -7.14
CA PHE A 121 -43.05 21.85 -8.26
C PHE A 121 -42.78 20.84 -9.38
N GLU A 122 -42.52 19.57 -9.06
CA GLU A 122 -42.36 18.52 -10.07
C GLU A 122 -43.67 18.27 -10.82
N LYS A 123 -44.82 18.20 -10.13
CA LYS A 123 -46.14 18.08 -10.78
C LYS A 123 -46.46 19.30 -11.65
N MET A 124 -46.27 20.51 -11.13
CA MET A 124 -46.45 21.75 -11.90
C MET A 124 -45.59 21.75 -13.16
N ARG A 125 -44.34 21.30 -13.08
CA ARG A 125 -43.44 21.20 -14.24
C ARG A 125 -43.94 20.17 -15.25
N GLN A 126 -44.36 18.99 -14.80
CA GLN A 126 -44.93 17.96 -15.66
C GLN A 126 -46.21 18.44 -16.36
N GLU A 127 -47.12 19.10 -15.65
CA GLU A 127 -48.34 19.69 -16.22
C GLU A 127 -48.02 20.82 -17.22
N LEU A 128 -47.00 21.64 -16.93
CA LEU A 128 -46.54 22.71 -17.82
C LEU A 128 -45.91 22.15 -19.11
N ASP A 129 -45.07 21.11 -19.00
CA ASP A 129 -44.45 20.47 -20.17
C ASP A 129 -45.51 19.69 -20.99
N GLN A 130 -46.50 19.04 -20.35
CA GLN A 130 -47.63 18.42 -21.04
C GLN A 130 -48.55 19.42 -21.74
N THR A 131 -48.83 20.57 -21.13
CA THR A 131 -49.68 21.61 -21.74
C THR A 131 -48.96 22.31 -22.89
N LYS A 132 -47.64 22.52 -22.81
CA LYS A 132 -46.83 22.95 -23.96
C LYS A 132 -46.88 21.94 -25.10
N ALA A 133 -46.64 20.65 -24.84
CA ALA A 133 -46.68 19.63 -25.87
C ALA A 133 -48.04 19.59 -26.60
N LYS A 134 -49.16 19.69 -25.86
CA LYS A 134 -50.51 19.78 -26.44
C LYS A 134 -50.78 21.08 -27.19
N LEU A 135 -50.21 22.21 -26.72
CA LEU A 135 -50.29 23.49 -27.44
C LEU A 135 -49.52 23.42 -28.76
N ASP A 136 -48.31 22.88 -28.75
CA ASP A 136 -47.49 22.70 -29.96
C ASP A 136 -48.16 21.70 -30.93
N GLU A 137 -48.74 20.61 -30.43
CA GLU A 137 -49.52 19.64 -31.22
C GLU A 137 -50.75 20.29 -31.89
N THR A 138 -51.62 20.94 -31.12
CA THR A 138 -52.81 21.62 -31.65
C THR A 138 -52.48 22.81 -32.56
N GLN A 139 -51.38 23.52 -32.30
CA GLN A 139 -50.87 24.57 -33.20
C GLN A 139 -50.31 23.97 -34.49
N ASN A 140 -49.62 22.83 -34.41
CA ASN A 140 -49.16 22.08 -35.59
C ASN A 140 -50.35 21.58 -36.41
N GLU A 141 -51.39 21.01 -35.79
CA GLU A 141 -52.65 20.64 -36.45
C GLU A 141 -53.31 21.84 -37.13
N LEU A 142 -53.52 22.96 -36.42
CA LEU A 142 -54.08 24.19 -36.99
C LEU A 142 -53.25 24.72 -38.18
N SER A 143 -51.94 24.53 -38.16
CA SER A 143 -51.03 24.86 -39.27
C SER A 143 -51.14 23.85 -40.43
N ALA A 144 -51.36 22.57 -40.13
CA ALA A 144 -51.57 21.50 -41.11
C ALA A 144 -52.91 21.63 -41.84
N TRP A 145 -53.96 22.15 -41.19
CA TRP A 145 -55.21 22.52 -41.87
C TRP A 145 -55.04 23.67 -42.86
N LYS A 146 -53.97 24.47 -42.75
CA LYS A 146 -53.57 25.50 -43.72
C LYS A 146 -52.58 24.97 -44.77
N PHE A 147 -52.32 23.67 -44.79
CA PHE A 147 -51.36 23.07 -45.71
C PHE A 147 -51.88 23.13 -47.15
N THR A 148 -51.11 23.82 -47.98
CA THR A 148 -51.23 23.72 -49.44
C THR A 148 -49.96 23.05 -49.97
N PRO A 149 -50.05 22.02 -50.83
CA PRO A 149 -48.88 21.27 -51.31
C PRO A 149 -47.89 22.15 -52.11
N ASP A 150 -48.37 23.26 -52.66
CA ASP A 150 -47.55 24.25 -53.38
C ASP A 150 -46.82 25.27 -52.50
N SER A 151 -47.16 25.37 -51.21
CA SER A 151 -46.44 26.24 -50.27
C SER A 151 -44.98 25.81 -50.12
N ASN A 152 -44.07 26.75 -49.82
CA ASN A 152 -42.65 26.43 -49.60
C ASN A 152 -42.45 25.42 -48.45
N THR A 153 -43.29 25.50 -47.41
CA THR A 153 -43.32 24.53 -46.31
C THR A 153 -43.78 23.15 -46.78
N GLY A 154 -44.84 23.09 -47.60
CA GLY A 154 -45.33 21.85 -48.18
C GLY A 154 -44.33 21.18 -49.13
N LYS A 155 -43.66 21.97 -49.97
CA LYS A 155 -42.57 21.51 -50.83
C LYS A 155 -41.39 20.93 -50.03
N ARG A 156 -41.00 21.58 -48.92
CA ARG A 156 -39.96 21.08 -48.01
C ARG A 156 -40.37 19.78 -47.30
N LEU A 157 -41.62 19.69 -46.84
CA LEU A 157 -42.15 18.46 -46.23
C LEU A 157 -42.18 17.32 -47.25
N MET A 158 -42.68 17.55 -48.46
CA MET A 158 -42.71 16.57 -49.55
C MET A 158 -41.31 16.11 -49.96
N ALA A 159 -40.32 17.01 -49.98
CA ALA A 159 -38.93 16.63 -50.21
C ALA A 159 -38.41 15.70 -49.09
N LYS A 160 -38.71 16.00 -47.82
CA LYS A 160 -38.36 15.12 -46.69
C LYS A 160 -39.07 13.77 -46.76
N CYS A 161 -40.34 13.72 -47.16
CA CYS A 161 -41.05 12.46 -47.37
C CYS A 161 -40.40 11.62 -48.48
N ARG A 162 -40.04 12.22 -49.63
CA ARG A 162 -39.31 11.51 -50.71
C ARG A 162 -37.97 10.96 -50.24
N LEU A 163 -37.23 11.73 -49.45
CA LEU A 163 -35.95 11.31 -48.86
C LEU A 163 -36.15 10.12 -47.88
N LEU A 164 -37.14 10.20 -46.98
CA LEU A 164 -37.50 9.08 -46.09
C LEU A 164 -37.94 7.82 -46.86
N TYR A 165 -38.60 7.95 -48.02
CA TYR A 165 -38.89 6.81 -48.88
C TYR A 165 -37.63 6.20 -49.50
N GLN A 166 -36.67 7.03 -49.94
CA GLN A 166 -35.38 6.56 -50.48
C GLN A 166 -34.52 5.88 -49.39
N GLU A 167 -34.47 6.45 -48.19
CA GLU A 167 -33.80 5.85 -47.02
C GLU A 167 -34.44 4.50 -46.66
N ASN A 168 -35.78 4.40 -46.62
CA ASN A 168 -36.47 3.13 -46.39
C ASN A 168 -36.23 2.10 -47.51
N GLU A 169 -36.14 2.52 -48.76
CA GLU A 169 -35.79 1.66 -49.89
C GLU A 169 -34.32 1.18 -49.80
N GLU A 170 -33.41 2.03 -49.33
CA GLU A 170 -32.02 1.65 -49.07
C GLU A 170 -31.87 0.70 -47.88
N LEU A 171 -32.58 0.94 -46.77
CA LEU A 171 -32.68 0.00 -45.64
C LEU A 171 -33.29 -1.33 -46.11
N GLY A 172 -34.34 -1.30 -46.93
CA GLY A 172 -34.93 -2.48 -47.56
C GLY A 172 -33.92 -3.25 -48.41
N ARG A 173 -33.13 -2.57 -49.26
CA ARG A 173 -32.03 -3.18 -50.03
C ARG A 173 -30.92 -3.73 -49.13
N MET A 174 -30.59 -3.05 -48.04
CA MET A 174 -29.56 -3.49 -47.07
C MET A 174 -30.00 -4.76 -46.33
N VAL A 175 -31.26 -4.82 -45.88
CA VAL A 175 -31.87 -6.02 -45.30
C VAL A 175 -31.94 -7.15 -46.33
N ALA A 176 -32.44 -6.88 -47.54
CA ALA A 176 -32.54 -7.86 -48.63
C ALA A 176 -31.17 -8.39 -49.10
N SER A 177 -30.08 -7.63 -48.92
CA SER A 177 -28.72 -8.09 -49.21
C SER A 177 -28.26 -9.24 -48.30
N GLY A 178 -28.95 -9.51 -47.19
CA GLY A 178 -28.62 -10.56 -46.22
C GLY A 178 -27.31 -10.32 -45.45
N ARG A 179 -26.55 -9.26 -45.76
CA ARG A 179 -25.23 -8.98 -45.16
C ARG A 179 -25.32 -8.78 -43.65
N LEU A 180 -26.37 -8.12 -43.15
CA LEU A 180 -26.61 -7.94 -41.72
C LEU A 180 -26.78 -9.30 -41.03
N ALA A 181 -27.75 -10.10 -41.49
CA ALA A 181 -28.04 -11.43 -40.94
C ALA A 181 -26.83 -12.38 -41.00
N LYS A 182 -26.01 -12.30 -42.07
CA LYS A 182 -24.75 -13.06 -42.13
C LYS A 182 -23.77 -12.62 -41.04
N LEU A 183 -23.52 -11.31 -40.90
CA LEU A 183 -22.60 -10.81 -39.87
C LEU A 183 -23.08 -11.11 -38.45
N GLU A 184 -24.39 -11.09 -38.21
CA GLU A 184 -25.00 -11.50 -36.94
C GLU A 184 -24.81 -13.01 -36.67
N GLY A 185 -24.94 -13.85 -37.71
CA GLY A 185 -24.65 -15.29 -37.63
C GLY A 185 -23.18 -15.59 -37.37
N ASP A 186 -22.27 -14.96 -38.11
CA ASP A 186 -20.82 -15.07 -37.92
C ASP A 186 -20.43 -14.63 -36.48
N LEU A 187 -21.01 -13.52 -35.98
CA LEU A 187 -20.83 -13.03 -34.60
C LEU A 187 -21.36 -14.01 -33.55
N ALA A 188 -22.50 -14.68 -33.80
CA ALA A 188 -23.06 -15.68 -32.90
C ALA A 188 -22.17 -16.93 -32.83
N LEU A 189 -21.66 -17.41 -33.97
CA LEU A 189 -20.70 -18.52 -34.04
C LEU A 189 -19.38 -18.19 -33.34
N HIS A 190 -18.86 -16.97 -33.49
CA HIS A 190 -17.67 -16.54 -32.75
C HIS A 190 -17.90 -16.50 -31.23
N ARG A 191 -19.11 -16.18 -30.77
CA ARG A 191 -19.47 -16.22 -29.34
C ARG A 191 -19.58 -17.65 -28.81
N SER A 192 -20.17 -18.59 -29.55
CA SER A 192 -20.23 -19.99 -29.11
C SER A 192 -18.84 -20.61 -29.06
N PHE A 193 -18.01 -20.41 -30.10
CA PHE A 193 -16.63 -20.89 -30.12
C PHE A 193 -15.77 -20.33 -28.97
N ALA A 194 -15.90 -19.03 -28.66
CA ALA A 194 -15.21 -18.43 -27.51
C ALA A 194 -15.72 -18.98 -26.16
N HIS A 195 -17.00 -19.35 -26.06
CA HIS A 195 -17.57 -19.96 -24.87
C HIS A 195 -17.12 -21.41 -24.69
N GLU A 196 -17.16 -22.22 -25.75
CA GLU A 196 -16.65 -23.60 -25.78
C GLU A 196 -15.15 -23.66 -25.45
N MET A 197 -14.34 -22.77 -26.03
CA MET A 197 -12.92 -22.65 -25.70
C MET A 197 -12.70 -22.33 -24.22
N LYS A 198 -13.53 -21.45 -23.64
CA LYS A 198 -13.45 -21.13 -22.21
C LYS A 198 -13.90 -22.29 -21.33
N SER A 199 -14.96 -23.02 -21.70
CA SER A 199 -15.39 -24.23 -20.99
C SER A 199 -14.30 -25.29 -21.00
N SER A 200 -13.74 -25.59 -22.17
CA SER A 200 -12.67 -26.58 -22.30
C SER A 200 -11.40 -26.18 -21.55
N GLN A 201 -11.07 -24.88 -21.45
CA GLN A 201 -9.99 -24.42 -20.58
C GLN A 201 -10.31 -24.65 -19.10
N GLN A 202 -11.55 -24.38 -18.66
CA GLN A 202 -11.96 -24.61 -17.27
C GLN A 202 -11.94 -26.10 -16.91
N GLU A 203 -12.42 -26.97 -17.80
CA GLU A 203 -12.34 -28.44 -17.66
C GLU A 203 -10.88 -28.94 -17.60
N GLN A 204 -9.96 -28.31 -18.36
CA GLN A 204 -8.52 -28.61 -18.29
C GLN A 204 -7.87 -28.09 -17.01
N ASP A 205 -8.25 -26.90 -16.54
CA ASP A 205 -7.76 -26.33 -15.28
C ASP A 205 -8.24 -27.18 -14.08
N GLU A 206 -9.47 -27.68 -14.11
CA GLU A 206 -10.02 -28.63 -13.13
C GLU A 206 -9.25 -29.97 -13.14
N PHE A 207 -9.01 -30.56 -14.32
CA PHE A 207 -8.20 -31.78 -14.46
C PHE A 207 -6.74 -31.60 -13.96
N LEU A 208 -6.15 -30.42 -14.13
CA LEU A 208 -4.82 -30.12 -13.58
C LEU A 208 -4.81 -30.09 -12.05
N LEU A 209 -5.87 -29.56 -11.42
CA LEU A 209 -6.02 -29.58 -9.97
C LEU A 209 -6.19 -31.00 -9.43
N GLU A 210 -7.02 -31.83 -10.07
CA GLU A 210 -7.16 -33.26 -9.74
C GLU A 210 -5.81 -34.00 -9.83
N LEU A 211 -5.03 -33.72 -10.88
CA LEU A 211 -3.72 -34.34 -11.07
C LEU A 211 -2.69 -33.88 -10.02
N ASP A 212 -2.71 -32.61 -9.61
CA ASP A 212 -1.87 -32.11 -8.52
C ASP A 212 -2.25 -32.78 -7.17
N GLU A 213 -3.55 -32.96 -6.87
CA GLU A 213 -4.01 -33.70 -5.69
C GLU A 213 -3.56 -35.18 -5.70
N GLU A 214 -3.67 -35.88 -6.85
CA GLU A 214 -3.16 -37.24 -6.99
C GLU A 214 -1.64 -37.32 -6.79
N VAL A 215 -0.90 -36.34 -7.31
CA VAL A 215 0.56 -36.24 -7.15
C VAL A 215 0.95 -35.97 -5.71
N GLU A 216 0.23 -35.12 -4.96
CA GLU A 216 0.44 -34.93 -3.52
C GLU A 216 0.14 -36.20 -2.70
N GLY A 217 -0.92 -36.93 -3.06
CA GLY A 217 -1.25 -38.23 -2.45
C GLY A 217 -0.17 -39.30 -2.70
N MET A 218 0.34 -39.38 -3.93
CA MET A 218 1.46 -40.26 -4.28
C MET A 218 2.75 -39.84 -3.57
N GLN A 219 3.07 -38.55 -3.49
CA GLN A 219 4.24 -38.05 -2.76
C GLN A 219 4.16 -38.38 -1.26
N SER A 220 2.97 -38.25 -0.65
CA SER A 220 2.73 -38.64 0.74
C SER A 220 2.98 -40.13 0.98
N THR A 221 2.51 -40.98 0.06
CA THR A 221 2.75 -42.43 0.10
C THR A 221 4.24 -42.77 -0.08
N ILE A 222 4.93 -42.10 -1.01
CA ILE A 222 6.38 -42.26 -1.22
C ILE A 222 7.16 -41.84 0.03
N TYR A 223 6.78 -40.73 0.68
CA TYR A 223 7.44 -40.27 1.91
C TYR A 223 7.30 -41.29 3.05
N PHE A 224 6.10 -41.83 3.24
CA PHE A 224 5.84 -42.89 4.22
C PHE A 224 6.72 -44.13 3.97
N LEU A 225 6.73 -44.66 2.74
CA LEU A 225 7.57 -45.81 2.36
C LEU A 225 9.07 -45.50 2.50
N GLN A 226 9.52 -44.28 2.21
CA GLN A 226 10.90 -43.86 2.44
C GLN A 226 11.27 -43.79 3.92
N GLN A 227 10.31 -43.46 4.80
CA GLN A 227 10.51 -43.49 6.24
C GLN A 227 10.61 -44.94 6.74
N GLU A 228 9.66 -45.82 6.41
CA GLU A 228 9.73 -47.24 6.79
C GLU A 228 11.03 -47.90 6.29
N LEU A 229 11.45 -47.59 5.05
CA LEU A 229 12.69 -48.11 4.48
C LEU A 229 13.94 -47.53 5.19
N ARG A 230 13.88 -46.30 5.71
CA ARG A 230 14.94 -45.70 6.55
C ARG A 230 15.03 -46.39 7.90
N GLU A 231 13.90 -46.65 8.56
CA GLU A 231 13.82 -47.36 9.84
C GLU A 231 14.28 -48.82 9.71
N ALA A 232 13.87 -49.51 8.63
CA ALA A 232 14.37 -50.82 8.25
C ALA A 232 15.88 -50.81 7.95
N LYS A 233 16.40 -49.79 7.25
CA LYS A 233 17.85 -49.65 7.02
C LYS A 233 18.63 -49.35 8.30
N GLU A 234 18.08 -48.57 9.22
CA GLU A 234 18.76 -48.27 10.49
C GLU A 234 18.80 -49.51 11.39
N THR A 235 17.70 -50.26 11.49
CA THR A 235 17.67 -51.55 12.20
C THR A 235 18.62 -52.56 11.56
N ILE A 236 18.66 -52.66 10.22
CA ILE A 236 19.65 -53.48 9.52
C ILE A 236 21.08 -53.00 9.77
N ALA A 237 21.38 -51.70 9.72
CA ALA A 237 22.72 -51.17 9.95
C ALA A 237 23.21 -51.39 11.39
N ARG A 238 22.32 -51.30 12.38
CA ARG A 238 22.57 -51.69 13.78
C ARG A 238 22.93 -53.18 13.91
N LEU A 239 22.47 -54.03 12.99
CA LEU A 239 22.79 -55.47 12.92
C LEU A 239 23.99 -55.79 11.99
N GLN A 240 24.27 -54.95 10.98
CA GLN A 240 25.24 -55.16 9.89
C GLN A 240 26.49 -54.28 9.99
N GLY A 241 27.01 -54.02 11.20
CA GLY A 241 28.35 -53.45 11.42
C GLY A 241 29.49 -54.41 11.03
N SER A 242 29.40 -55.09 9.88
CA SER A 242 30.21 -56.22 9.40
C SER A 242 30.34 -56.15 7.87
N PRO A 243 31.48 -56.54 7.23
CA PRO A 243 32.13 -55.62 6.27
C PRO A 243 32.14 -55.98 4.76
N SER A 244 32.55 -54.97 3.96
CA SER A 244 33.29 -55.04 2.66
C SER A 244 32.53 -54.97 1.31
N ALA A 245 33.21 -54.49 0.25
CA ALA A 245 32.67 -54.09 -1.07
C ALA A 245 33.70 -54.18 -2.24
N GLN A 246 33.30 -53.74 -3.47
CA GLN A 246 34.14 -53.31 -4.65
C GLN A 246 34.48 -54.38 -5.75
N MET A 247 34.63 -54.14 -7.10
CA MET A 247 33.95 -53.30 -8.15
C MET A 247 34.52 -53.54 -9.62
N LYS A 248 33.78 -53.13 -10.70
CA LYS A 248 34.19 -52.42 -11.98
C LYS A 248 34.46 -53.04 -13.41
N SER A 249 33.78 -52.41 -14.42
CA SER A 249 34.18 -52.02 -15.83
C SER A 249 34.00 -53.02 -17.03
N ARG A 250 34.10 -52.72 -18.38
CA ARG A 250 34.64 -51.56 -19.20
C ARG A 250 34.27 -51.58 -20.75
N LYS A 251 33.86 -50.43 -21.40
CA LYS A 251 33.84 -50.09 -22.89
C LYS A 251 32.89 -50.91 -23.85
N SER A 252 32.58 -50.62 -25.16
CA SER A 252 32.82 -49.57 -26.23
C SER A 252 31.80 -49.67 -27.44
N PRO A 253 31.70 -48.73 -28.44
CA PRO A 253 30.55 -48.63 -29.39
C PRO A 253 30.77 -48.93 -30.92
N THR A 254 29.68 -49.27 -31.65
CA THR A 254 29.57 -49.44 -33.13
C THR A 254 28.17 -49.02 -33.63
N ASN A 255 27.98 -48.67 -34.91
CA ASN A 255 26.74 -48.12 -35.49
C ASN A 255 26.02 -49.08 -36.48
N SER A 256 24.69 -49.25 -36.36
CA SER A 256 23.75 -49.77 -37.37
C SER A 256 22.29 -49.42 -37.03
N GLN A 257 21.47 -49.15 -38.06
CA GLN A 257 19.99 -49.09 -38.06
C GLN A 257 19.41 -50.53 -37.96
N ALA A 258 18.16 -50.84 -37.56
CA ALA A 258 16.97 -50.10 -37.11
C ALA A 258 16.05 -51.05 -36.28
N GLU A 259 14.80 -50.62 -36.01
CA GLU A 259 13.60 -51.35 -35.51
C GLU A 259 13.29 -51.23 -34.00
N ASP A 260 12.01 -50.93 -33.75
CA ASP A 260 11.30 -50.72 -32.49
C ASP A 260 11.37 -51.89 -31.48
N VAL A 261 11.22 -51.57 -30.19
CA VAL A 261 9.95 -51.77 -29.43
C VAL A 261 10.12 -51.40 -27.93
N ASP A 262 9.16 -50.61 -27.44
CA ASP A 262 8.75 -50.34 -26.04
C ASP A 262 9.44 -49.25 -25.17
N SER A 263 8.60 -48.67 -24.29
CA SER A 263 8.72 -47.42 -23.49
C SER A 263 9.06 -47.72 -22.01
N PRO A 264 8.94 -46.80 -21.01
CA PRO A 264 8.76 -45.32 -21.01
C PRO A 264 9.94 -44.59 -20.32
N SER A 265 10.46 -43.46 -20.84
CA SER A 265 9.93 -42.09 -20.81
C SER A 265 9.80 -41.42 -19.42
N SER A 266 10.70 -40.47 -19.14
CA SER A 266 10.44 -39.34 -18.23
C SER A 266 11.08 -38.06 -18.79
N PRO A 267 10.32 -37.20 -19.49
CA PRO A 267 10.83 -35.93 -19.99
C PRO A 267 10.75 -34.85 -18.89
N LYS A 268 11.89 -34.21 -18.60
CA LYS A 268 11.90 -32.95 -17.85
C LYS A 268 11.23 -31.88 -18.71
N VAL A 269 10.05 -31.41 -18.32
CA VAL A 269 9.45 -30.20 -18.89
C VAL A 269 10.16 -28.98 -18.31
N THR A 270 11.19 -28.50 -19.00
CA THR A 270 11.61 -27.09 -18.86
C THR A 270 10.51 -26.22 -19.46
N LEU A 271 9.63 -25.67 -18.62
CA LEU A 271 8.71 -24.62 -19.06
C LEU A 271 9.52 -23.40 -19.52
N SER A 272 9.53 -23.16 -20.83
CA SER A 272 9.81 -21.84 -21.35
C SER A 272 8.66 -20.92 -20.96
N ALA A 273 8.96 -19.86 -20.21
CA ALA A 273 7.95 -18.88 -19.80
C ALA A 273 7.53 -18.01 -21.00
N ASN A 274 6.68 -18.55 -21.87
CA ASN A 274 5.93 -17.77 -22.85
C ASN A 274 4.90 -16.91 -22.11
N ARG A 275 5.35 -15.74 -21.63
CA ARG A 275 4.45 -14.64 -21.30
C ARG A 275 3.67 -14.26 -22.56
N ILE A 276 2.42 -14.70 -22.65
CA ILE A 276 1.45 -14.09 -23.55
C ILE A 276 1.29 -12.65 -23.10
N SER A 277 1.89 -11.73 -23.85
CA SER A 277 1.76 -10.29 -23.61
C SER A 277 0.35 -9.87 -23.99
N CYS A 278 -0.55 -9.81 -23.01
CA CYS A 278 -1.86 -9.16 -23.17
C CYS A 278 -1.64 -7.66 -23.43
N HIS A 279 -1.47 -7.30 -24.70
CA HIS A 279 -1.51 -5.92 -25.15
C HIS A 279 -2.92 -5.36 -24.95
N TYR A 280 -3.14 -4.76 -23.78
CA TYR A 280 -4.32 -3.97 -23.49
C TYR A 280 -4.22 -2.63 -24.23
N THR A 281 -4.56 -2.63 -25.53
CA THR A 281 -4.61 -1.40 -26.33
C THR A 281 -5.81 -0.57 -25.89
N HIS A 282 -5.54 0.40 -25.03
CA HIS A 282 -6.50 1.42 -24.65
C HIS A 282 -6.76 2.31 -25.87
N ASP A 283 -7.94 2.19 -26.48
CA ASP A 283 -8.28 2.99 -27.65
C ASP A 283 -8.30 4.49 -27.30
N ARG A 284 -7.41 5.24 -27.95
CA ARG A 284 -7.27 6.71 -27.85
C ARG A 284 -7.19 7.30 -29.25
N CYS A 285 -8.35 7.44 -29.89
CA CYS A 285 -8.60 8.26 -31.08
C CYS A 285 -10.13 8.37 -31.26
N CYS A 286 -10.74 9.47 -31.71
CA CYS A 286 -10.18 10.72 -32.25
C CYS A 286 -10.80 11.94 -31.56
N HIS A 287 -9.99 12.98 -31.36
CA HIS A 287 -10.45 14.35 -31.39
C HIS A 287 -9.76 15.04 -32.59
N ASP A 288 -10.45 16.01 -33.17
CA ASP A 288 -9.98 16.98 -34.19
C ASP A 288 -10.11 16.62 -35.69
N LEU A 289 -10.32 17.70 -36.47
CA LEU A 289 -10.82 17.81 -37.84
C LEU A 289 -12.32 17.44 -37.99
N VAL A 290 -13.21 18.30 -38.49
CA VAL A 290 -13.01 19.47 -39.38
C VAL A 290 -13.79 20.69 -38.88
N ALA A 291 -13.18 21.87 -39.00
CA ALA A 291 -13.85 23.17 -38.95
C ALA A 291 -13.53 23.98 -40.22
N VAL A 292 -14.38 23.83 -41.24
CA VAL A 292 -14.70 24.78 -42.34
C VAL A 292 -16.13 24.45 -42.78
#